data_AF-A0A1X0Q6D3-F1
#
_entry.id   AF-A0A1X0Q6D3-F1
#
_cell.length_a   1.000
_cell.length_b   1.000
_cell.length_c   1.000
_cell.angle_alpha   90.00
_cell.angle_beta   90.00
_cell.angle_gamma   90.00
#
_symmetry.space_group_name_H-M   'P 1'
#
loop_
_entity.id
_entity.type
_entity.pdbx_description
1 polymer ?
#
loop_
_entity_poly.entity_id
_entity_poly.type
_entity_poly.pdbx_seq_one_letter_code
_entity_poly.pdbx_strand_id
1 'polypeptide(L)'
;MSKDKLVPTFKLKYLEIYNETIVDLFTQKNVTIAHNSTSITFKDASEIIADNVTEIRNKIKEASNKRTVGETKCNSKSSRSHAIFILDVELKSPTEIRSGSLCLIDLAGSERLRESKAENERLKETQNINKSLSALGNVFSAIKTSENHIPFRNSKLTHLMQKYLTGHSRMAMIVNINPESLSESVCTLRFATKVSECNLGKSKKIIKIIHKE
;
A
#
# COMPACT_ATOMS: atom_id res chain seq x y z
N MET A 1 -26.83 24.26 -18.17
CA MET A 1 -25.70 23.41 -17.78
C MET A 1 -25.14 23.92 -16.45
N SER A 2 -25.18 23.11 -15.39
CA SER A 2 -24.86 23.52 -14.02
C SER A 2 -23.42 24.05 -13.89
N LYS A 3 -23.27 25.25 -13.32
CA LYS A 3 -21.98 25.96 -13.16
C LYS A 3 -21.05 25.34 -12.10
N ASP A 4 -21.48 24.29 -11.40
CA ASP A 4 -20.74 23.64 -10.31
C ASP A 4 -20.49 22.14 -10.53
N LYS A 5 -20.32 21.71 -11.80
CA LYS A 5 -19.96 20.31 -12.06
C LYS A 5 -18.51 20.05 -11.62
N LEU A 6 -18.34 19.16 -10.65
CA LEU A 6 -17.04 18.61 -10.28
C LEU A 6 -16.49 17.74 -11.40
N VAL A 7 -15.29 18.05 -11.87
CA VAL A 7 -14.55 17.29 -12.89
C VAL A 7 -13.47 16.44 -12.19
N PRO A 8 -13.47 15.11 -12.37
CA PRO A 8 -12.48 14.25 -11.76
C PRO A 8 -11.15 14.26 -12.53
N THR A 9 -10.06 14.10 -11.80
CA THR A 9 -8.74 13.75 -12.30
C THR A 9 -8.24 12.56 -11.48
N PHE A 10 -7.85 11.49 -12.17
CA PHE A 10 -7.34 10.27 -11.54
C PHE A 10 -5.84 10.19 -11.73
N LYS A 11 -5.10 10.03 -10.62
CA LYS A 11 -3.64 9.90 -10.60
C LYS A 11 -3.27 8.56 -9.99
N LEU A 12 -2.49 7.79 -10.73
CA LEU A 12 -2.17 6.41 -10.43
C LEU A 12 -0.69 6.30 -10.07
N LYS A 13 -0.39 5.57 -9.01
CA LYS A 13 0.93 5.01 -8.73
C LYS A 13 0.77 3.51 -8.49
N TYR A 14 1.69 2.72 -8.99
CA TYR A 14 1.68 1.28 -8.73
C TYR A 14 3.11 0.84 -8.43
N LEU A 15 3.32 0.42 -7.19
CA LEU A 15 4.63 0.12 -6.63
C LEU A 15 4.69 -1.35 -6.21
N GLU A 16 5.89 -1.91 -6.28
CA GLU A 16 6.24 -3.20 -5.72
C GLU A 16 7.28 -2.99 -4.63
N ILE A 17 7.08 -3.58 -3.45
CA ILE A 17 8.11 -3.69 -2.41
C ILE A 17 8.62 -5.12 -2.42
N TYR A 18 9.85 -5.30 -2.86
CA TYR A 18 10.54 -6.56 -2.90
C TYR A 18 11.90 -6.42 -2.22
N ASN A 19 12.18 -7.25 -1.23
CA ASN A 19 13.47 -7.24 -0.52
C ASN A 19 13.84 -5.84 0.04
N GLU A 20 12.87 -5.14 0.66
CA GLU A 20 13.00 -3.75 1.17
C GLU A 20 13.40 -2.70 0.11
N THR A 21 13.28 -3.03 -1.18
CA THR A 21 13.45 -2.12 -2.31
C THR A 21 12.09 -1.81 -2.91
N ILE A 22 11.86 -0.55 -3.26
CA ILE A 22 10.61 -0.10 -3.90
C ILE A 22 10.86 0.10 -5.39
N VAL A 23 10.05 -0.52 -6.22
CA VAL A 23 10.10 -0.40 -7.68
C VAL A 23 8.76 0.13 -8.18
N ASP A 24 8.80 1.09 -9.09
CA ASP A 24 7.62 1.56 -9.82
C ASP A 24 7.25 0.56 -10.92
N LEU A 25 6.04 0.01 -10.90
CA LEU A 25 5.61 -1.02 -11.84
C LEU A 25 5.29 -0.49 -13.24
N PHE A 26 5.05 0.82 -13.41
CA PHE A 26 4.86 1.43 -14.73
C PHE A 26 6.20 1.62 -15.45
N THR A 27 7.22 2.08 -14.74
CA THR A 27 8.53 2.50 -15.30
C THR A 27 9.68 1.54 -15.02
N GLN A 28 9.50 0.59 -14.10
CA GLN A 28 10.52 -0.36 -13.62
C GLN A 28 11.74 0.32 -12.97
N LYS A 29 11.58 1.54 -12.46
CA LYS A 29 12.64 2.30 -11.76
C LYS A 29 12.53 2.13 -10.25
N ASN A 30 13.68 2.20 -9.58
CA ASN A 30 13.74 2.26 -8.13
C ASN A 30 13.13 3.58 -7.62
N VAL A 31 12.37 3.48 -6.54
CA VAL A 31 11.67 4.58 -5.89
C VAL A 31 12.19 4.73 -4.47
N THR A 32 12.31 5.97 -4.01
CA THR A 32 12.71 6.26 -2.62
C THR A 32 11.60 6.98 -1.88
N ILE A 33 11.40 6.61 -0.61
CA ILE A 33 10.47 7.33 0.28
C ILE A 33 11.18 8.58 0.76
N ALA A 34 10.60 9.75 0.46
CA ALA A 34 11.05 11.04 0.96
C ALA A 34 10.06 11.56 2.01
N HIS A 35 10.60 12.22 3.04
CA HIS A 35 9.82 12.92 4.05
C HIS A 35 9.83 14.41 3.77
N ASN A 36 8.65 14.97 3.55
CA ASN A 36 8.42 16.39 3.76
C ASN A 36 7.84 16.59 5.16
N SER A 37 7.97 17.80 5.72
CA SER A 37 7.59 18.16 7.09
C SER A 37 6.17 17.73 7.51
N THR A 38 5.27 17.50 6.55
CA THR A 38 3.88 17.10 6.79
C THR A 38 3.40 15.88 5.99
N SER A 39 4.24 15.28 5.11
CA SER A 39 3.78 14.20 4.22
C SER A 39 4.89 13.29 3.72
N ILE A 40 4.55 12.02 3.49
CA ILE A 40 5.39 11.06 2.76
C ILE A 40 5.18 11.24 1.25
N THR A 41 6.29 11.35 0.52
CA THR A 41 6.32 11.40 -0.95
C THR A 41 7.20 10.26 -1.49
N PHE A 42 6.95 9.90 -2.75
CA PHE A 42 7.72 8.87 -3.46
C PHE A 42 8.54 9.57 -4.54
N LYS A 43 9.83 9.75 -4.27
CA LYS A 43 10.74 10.33 -5.25
C LYS A 43 10.98 9.30 -6.36
N ASP A 44 10.98 9.78 -7.59
CA ASP A 44 11.18 8.98 -8.81
C ASP A 44 10.03 8.00 -9.14
N ALA A 45 8.95 8.00 -8.35
CA ALA A 45 7.72 7.31 -8.72
C ALA A 45 6.99 8.08 -9.84
N SER A 46 6.55 7.34 -10.85
CA SER A 46 5.68 7.87 -11.89
C SER A 46 4.31 8.25 -11.32
N GLU A 47 3.71 9.27 -11.93
CA GLU A 47 2.33 9.64 -11.68
C GLU A 47 1.58 9.57 -13.01
N ILE A 48 0.77 8.52 -13.17
CA ILE A 48 0.06 8.28 -14.42
C ILE A 48 -1.35 8.85 -14.29
N ILE A 49 -1.70 9.80 -15.16
CA ILE A 49 -3.05 10.37 -15.24
C ILE A 49 -3.95 9.41 -16.01
N ALA A 50 -5.20 9.23 -15.61
CA ALA A 50 -6.23 8.55 -16.40
C ALA A 50 -7.54 9.33 -16.38
N ASP A 51 -8.34 9.17 -17.44
CA ASP A 51 -9.57 9.93 -17.63
C ASP A 51 -10.82 9.17 -17.18
N ASN A 52 -10.76 7.83 -17.20
CA ASN A 52 -11.90 6.99 -16.88
C ASN A 52 -11.49 5.62 -16.30
N VAL A 53 -12.49 4.90 -15.77
CA VAL A 53 -12.29 3.61 -15.10
C VAL A 53 -11.70 2.56 -16.05
N THR A 54 -12.06 2.57 -17.33
CA THR A 54 -11.53 1.62 -18.32
C THR A 54 -10.04 1.81 -18.51
N GLU A 55 -9.59 3.06 -18.62
CA GLU A 55 -8.17 3.39 -18.72
C GLU A 55 -7.40 3.02 -17.45
N ILE A 56 -7.98 3.28 -16.27
CA ILE A 56 -7.42 2.85 -14.98
C ILE A 56 -7.21 1.33 -14.97
N ARG A 57 -8.23 0.54 -15.36
CA ARG A 57 -8.13 -0.93 -15.42
C ARG A 57 -7.06 -1.39 -16.40
N ASN A 58 -6.98 -0.77 -17.58
CA ASN A 58 -5.96 -1.10 -18.59
C ASN A 58 -4.55 -0.85 -18.06
N LYS A 59 -4.33 0.29 -17.40
CA LYS A 59 -3.05 0.65 -16.77
C LYS A 59 -2.66 -0.31 -15.65
N ILE A 60 -3.61 -0.67 -14.78
CA ILE A 60 -3.38 -1.70 -13.75
C ILE A 60 -2.98 -3.03 -14.39
N LYS A 61 -3.68 -3.46 -15.44
CA LYS A 61 -3.37 -4.72 -16.15
C LYS A 61 -1.97 -4.71 -16.76
N GLU A 62 -1.60 -3.62 -17.43
CA GLU A 62 -0.26 -3.46 -18.02
C GLU A 62 0.85 -3.54 -16.96
N ALA A 63 0.72 -2.78 -15.88
CA ALA A 63 1.70 -2.77 -14.80
C ALA A 63 1.76 -4.11 -14.03
N SER A 64 0.62 -4.77 -13.83
CA SER A 64 0.58 -6.12 -13.24
C SER A 64 1.31 -7.13 -14.12
N ASN A 65 1.21 -7.04 -15.46
CA ASN A 65 1.98 -7.91 -16.35
C ASN A 65 3.49 -7.69 -16.20
N LYS A 66 3.95 -6.45 -15.95
CA LYS A 66 5.37 -6.17 -15.69
C LYS A 66 5.85 -6.76 -14.36
N ARG A 67 4.99 -6.79 -13.34
CA ARG A 67 5.23 -7.53 -12.08
C ARG A 67 5.47 -9.03 -12.35
N THR A 68 4.70 -9.61 -13.28
CA THR A 68 4.82 -11.02 -13.69
C THR A 68 6.05 -11.27 -14.59
N VAL A 69 6.36 -10.42 -15.58
CA VAL A 69 7.42 -10.71 -16.57
C VAL A 69 8.86 -10.62 -16.00
N GLY A 70 9.06 -10.00 -14.84
CA GLY A 70 10.33 -10.10 -14.10
C GLY A 70 10.73 -11.54 -13.69
N GLU A 71 9.84 -12.52 -13.92
CA GLU A 71 9.98 -13.96 -13.68
C GLU A 71 10.94 -14.69 -14.65
N THR A 72 12.17 -14.22 -14.83
CA THR A 72 13.20 -15.05 -15.47
C THR A 72 13.93 -15.91 -14.44
N LYS A 73 13.55 -17.19 -14.41
CA LYS A 73 14.26 -18.40 -13.92
C LYS A 73 13.98 -19.04 -12.54
N CYS A 74 13.19 -18.49 -11.60
CA CYS A 74 12.78 -19.30 -10.42
C CYS A 74 11.61 -18.72 -9.58
N ASN A 75 10.44 -19.36 -9.65
CA ASN A 75 9.24 -19.22 -8.79
C ASN A 75 8.50 -17.87 -8.72
N SER A 76 7.21 -17.96 -8.36
CA SER A 76 6.21 -16.89 -8.28
C SER A 76 6.66 -15.69 -7.41
N LYS A 77 7.10 -14.61 -8.05
CA LYS A 77 7.49 -13.37 -7.36
C LYS A 77 6.27 -12.66 -6.75
N SER A 78 5.07 -12.85 -7.31
CA SER A 78 3.83 -12.22 -6.84
C SER A 78 3.47 -12.57 -5.39
N SER A 79 3.75 -13.80 -4.92
CA SER A 79 3.54 -14.20 -3.52
C SER A 79 4.61 -13.64 -2.57
N ARG A 80 5.67 -13.04 -3.10
CA ARG A 80 6.90 -12.69 -2.36
C ARG A 80 7.25 -11.20 -2.42
N SER A 81 6.40 -10.40 -3.03
CA SER A 81 6.48 -8.95 -3.01
C SER A 81 5.15 -8.37 -2.59
N HIS A 82 5.20 -7.22 -1.92
CA HIS A 82 3.98 -6.46 -1.64
C HIS A 82 3.68 -5.56 -2.84
N ALA A 83 2.47 -5.64 -3.37
CA ALA A 83 1.99 -4.73 -4.39
C ALA A 83 1.19 -3.60 -3.75
N ILE A 84 1.47 -2.36 -4.14
CA ILE A 84 0.81 -1.17 -3.62
C ILE A 84 0.30 -0.34 -4.79
N PHE A 85 -1.01 -0.32 -4.95
CA PHE A 85 -1.68 0.54 -5.90
C PHE A 85 -2.27 1.76 -5.17
N ILE A 86 -1.92 2.95 -5.64
CA ILE A 86 -2.42 4.21 -5.10
C ILE A 86 -3.20 4.92 -6.20
N LEU A 87 -4.45 5.24 -5.90
CA LEU A 87 -5.32 6.08 -6.72
C LEU A 87 -5.64 7.35 -5.96
N ASP A 88 -4.99 8.44 -6.35
CA ASP A 88 -5.33 9.78 -5.90
C ASP A 88 -6.44 10.33 -6.83
N VAL A 89 -7.53 10.80 -6.23
CA VAL A 89 -8.68 11.37 -6.93
C VAL A 89 -8.81 12.83 -6.53
N GLU A 90 -8.75 13.72 -7.52
CA GLU A 90 -9.05 15.13 -7.35
C GLU A 90 -10.34 15.45 -8.10
N LEU A 91 -11.29 16.10 -7.43
CA LEU A 91 -12.51 16.62 -8.03
C LEU A 91 -12.42 18.14 -8.00
N LYS A 92 -12.44 18.77 -9.16
CA LYS A 92 -12.29 20.23 -9.29
C LYS A 92 -13.53 20.86 -9.90
N SER A 93 -14.02 21.92 -9.26
CA SER A 93 -14.96 22.88 -9.84
C SER A 93 -14.29 24.26 -9.89
N PRO A 94 -14.94 25.30 -10.43
CA PRO A 94 -14.46 26.67 -10.33
C PRO A 94 -14.39 27.21 -8.89
N THR A 95 -15.06 26.58 -7.92
CA THR A 95 -15.26 27.08 -6.55
C THR A 95 -14.67 26.18 -5.48
N GLU A 96 -14.42 24.91 -5.77
CA GLU A 96 -13.87 23.95 -4.80
C GLU A 96 -13.00 22.88 -5.43
N ILE A 97 -12.07 22.35 -4.63
CA ILE A 97 -11.28 21.15 -4.90
C ILE A 97 -11.56 20.15 -3.78
N ARG A 98 -11.91 18.92 -4.13
CA ARG A 98 -12.03 17.80 -3.19
C ARG A 98 -10.98 16.76 -3.53
N SER A 99 -10.27 16.26 -2.53
CA SER A 99 -9.20 15.29 -2.74
C SER A 99 -9.41 14.05 -1.88
N GLY A 100 -9.15 12.89 -2.46
CA GLY A 100 -9.17 11.60 -1.78
C GLY A 100 -8.07 10.70 -2.30
N SER A 101 -7.67 9.71 -1.50
CA SER A 101 -6.64 8.75 -1.87
C SER A 101 -7.10 7.36 -1.47
N LEU A 102 -7.11 6.43 -2.42
CA LEU A 102 -7.35 5.01 -2.21
C LEU A 102 -6.01 4.29 -2.33
N CYS A 103 -5.63 3.55 -1.29
CA CYS A 103 -4.46 2.69 -1.29
C CYS A 103 -4.91 1.24 -1.18
N LEU A 104 -4.62 0.45 -2.21
CA LEU A 104 -4.84 -0.99 -2.22
C LEU A 104 -3.49 -1.68 -2.07
N ILE A 105 -3.36 -2.50 -1.04
CA ILE A 105 -2.14 -3.22 -0.74
C ILE A 105 -2.42 -4.72 -0.81
N ASP A 106 -1.71 -5.40 -1.70
CA ASP A 106 -1.65 -6.85 -1.83
C ASP A 106 -0.36 -7.32 -1.17
N LEU A 107 -0.49 -7.95 0.01
CA LEU A 107 0.65 -8.33 0.84
C LEU A 107 1.23 -9.68 0.37
N ALA A 108 2.56 -9.81 0.47
CA ALA A 108 3.24 -11.08 0.34
C ALA A 108 2.80 -12.07 1.43
N GLY A 109 3.01 -13.36 1.16
CA GLY A 109 2.67 -14.44 2.09
C GLY A 109 3.46 -14.39 3.40
N SER A 110 2.87 -14.89 4.48
CA SER A 110 3.48 -14.95 5.81
C SER A 110 4.20 -16.27 6.11
N GLU A 111 4.57 -17.03 5.08
CA GLU A 111 5.05 -18.40 5.25
C GLU A 111 6.26 -18.51 6.19
N ARG A 112 6.26 -19.57 6.99
CA ARG A 112 7.31 -19.79 7.99
C ARG A 112 8.60 -20.28 7.35
N LEU A 113 9.72 -19.69 7.80
CA LEU A 113 11.07 -20.11 7.41
C LEU A 113 11.36 -21.60 7.66
N ARG A 114 10.78 -22.21 8.71
CA ARG A 114 10.98 -23.64 9.03
C ARG A 114 10.31 -24.58 8.04
N GLU A 115 9.25 -24.13 7.36
CA GLU A 115 8.53 -24.89 6.33
C GLU A 115 9.13 -24.61 4.95
N SER A 116 9.77 -23.46 4.77
CA SER A 116 10.54 -23.15 3.57
C SER A 116 11.88 -23.90 3.57
N LYS A 117 12.05 -24.91 2.70
CA LYS A 117 13.36 -25.52 2.39
C LYS A 117 14.24 -24.57 1.53
N ALA A 118 14.22 -23.28 1.84
CA ALA A 118 14.83 -22.22 1.04
C ALA A 118 16.31 -22.05 1.42
N GLU A 119 17.20 -22.07 0.43
CA GLU A 119 18.63 -21.85 0.62
C GLU A 119 19.05 -20.45 0.14
N ASN A 120 20.11 -19.90 0.76
CA ASN A 120 20.80 -18.67 0.34
C ASN A 120 19.89 -17.44 0.12
N GLU A 121 19.76 -16.97 -1.13
CA GLU A 121 19.00 -15.75 -1.47
C GLU A 121 17.52 -15.87 -1.12
N ARG A 122 16.95 -17.06 -1.27
CA ARG A 122 15.54 -17.32 -0.97
C ARG A 122 15.26 -17.30 0.53
N LEU A 123 16.26 -17.63 1.35
CA LEU A 123 16.18 -17.44 2.80
C LEU A 123 16.14 -15.94 3.15
N LYS A 124 17.03 -15.12 2.55
CA LYS A 124 17.06 -13.66 2.76
C LYS A 124 15.74 -13.00 2.33
N GLU A 125 15.21 -13.43 1.19
CA GLU A 125 13.90 -13.00 0.68
C GLU A 125 12.80 -13.30 1.70
N THR A 126 12.68 -14.55 2.14
CA THR A 126 11.68 -14.99 3.13
C THR A 126 11.83 -14.26 4.47
N GLN A 127 13.07 -13.97 4.90
CA GLN A 127 13.34 -13.16 6.09
C GLN A 127 12.83 -11.73 5.94
N ASN A 128 13.05 -11.10 4.78
CA ASN A 128 12.61 -9.71 4.56
C ASN A 128 11.09 -9.60 4.43
N ILE A 129 10.43 -10.57 3.80
CA ILE A 129 8.96 -10.66 3.79
C ILE A 129 8.44 -10.73 5.23
N ASN A 130 8.90 -11.70 6.02
CA ASN A 130 8.45 -11.87 7.39
C ASN A 130 8.80 -10.68 8.29
N LYS A 131 9.95 -10.02 8.07
CA LYS A 131 10.32 -8.79 8.75
C LYS A 131 9.33 -7.66 8.47
N SER A 132 8.97 -7.46 7.20
CA SER A 132 8.03 -6.41 6.81
C SER A 132 6.62 -6.62 7.40
N LEU A 133 6.12 -7.86 7.42
CA LEU A 133 4.83 -8.23 8.02
C LEU A 133 4.87 -8.12 9.56
N SER A 134 5.98 -8.53 10.19
CA SER A 134 6.18 -8.37 11.64
C SER A 134 6.23 -6.90 12.04
N ALA A 135 6.92 -6.06 11.26
CA ALA A 135 6.93 -4.62 11.46
C ALA A 135 5.51 -4.02 11.35
N LEU A 136 4.71 -4.49 10.40
CA LEU A 136 3.32 -4.09 10.26
C LEU A 136 2.49 -4.48 11.49
N GLY A 137 2.66 -5.69 12.00
CA GLY A 137 2.03 -6.12 13.25
C GLY A 137 2.42 -5.25 14.45
N ASN A 138 3.69 -4.86 14.55
CA ASN A 138 4.17 -3.97 15.60
C ASN A 138 3.56 -2.57 15.50
N VAL A 139 3.41 -2.03 14.29
CA VAL A 139 2.73 -0.74 14.06
C VAL A 139 1.28 -0.78 14.56
N PHE A 140 0.51 -1.80 14.21
CA PHE A 140 -0.87 -1.94 14.71
C PHE A 140 -0.91 -2.12 16.22
N SER A 141 0.05 -2.85 16.80
CA SER A 141 0.17 -3.01 18.25
C SER A 141 0.33 -1.66 18.94
N ALA A 142 1.28 -0.85 18.47
CA ALA A 142 1.57 0.47 19.00
C ALA A 142 0.39 1.44 18.83
N ILE A 143 -0.35 1.35 17.72
CA ILE A 143 -1.58 2.13 17.51
C ILE A 143 -2.65 1.72 18.52
N LYS A 144 -2.88 0.42 18.71
CA LYS A 144 -3.86 -0.11 19.67
C LYS A 144 -3.58 0.36 21.10
N THR A 145 -2.32 0.33 21.51
CA THR A 145 -1.87 0.74 22.86
C THR A 145 -1.67 2.25 23.00
N SER A 146 -1.90 3.04 21.93
CA SER A 146 -1.67 4.48 21.91
C SER A 146 -0.26 4.87 22.36
N GLU A 147 0.75 4.12 21.90
CA GLU A 147 2.16 4.41 22.19
C GLU A 147 2.58 5.78 21.63
N ASN A 148 3.46 6.46 22.37
CA ASN A 148 4.01 7.76 21.95
C ASN A 148 4.78 7.69 20.63
N HIS A 149 5.42 6.55 20.35
CA HIS A 149 6.22 6.34 19.15
C HIS A 149 5.75 5.09 18.40
N ILE A 150 5.21 5.28 17.20
CA ILE A 150 4.80 4.18 16.33
C ILE A 150 5.95 3.84 15.37
N PRO A 151 6.40 2.57 15.27
CA PRO A 151 7.62 2.18 14.57
C PRO A 151 7.45 2.06 13.04
N PHE A 152 6.90 3.09 12.38
CA PHE A 152 6.66 3.09 10.93
C PHE A 152 7.93 2.89 10.09
N ARG A 153 9.11 3.21 10.62
CA ARG A 153 10.39 3.13 9.88
C ARG A 153 11.02 1.74 9.88
N ASN A 154 10.42 0.74 10.54
CA ASN A 154 11.00 -0.59 10.66
C ASN A 154 10.94 -1.43 9.35
N SER A 155 10.10 -1.04 8.39
CA SER A 155 10.12 -1.54 7.01
C SER A 155 9.65 -0.48 6.01
N LYS A 156 9.98 -0.64 4.73
CA LYS A 156 9.44 0.23 3.66
C LYS A 156 7.93 0.16 3.56
N LEU A 157 7.34 -1.01 3.83
CA LEU A 157 5.90 -1.20 3.84
C LEU A 157 5.24 -0.35 4.93
N THR A 158 5.71 -0.44 6.18
CA THR A 158 5.14 0.38 7.26
C THR A 158 5.40 1.86 7.07
N HIS A 159 6.53 2.21 6.45
CA HIS A 159 6.89 3.59 6.20
C HIS A 159 5.94 4.20 5.17
N LEU A 160 5.65 3.47 4.09
CA LEU A 160 4.62 3.85 3.12
C LEU A 160 3.24 3.99 3.77
N MET A 161 2.87 3.02 4.62
CA MET A 161 1.54 2.98 5.24
C MET A 161 1.29 4.08 6.25
N GLN A 162 2.33 4.71 6.81
CA GLN A 162 2.20 5.78 7.80
C GLN A 162 1.18 6.85 7.39
N LYS A 163 1.21 7.33 6.13
CA LYS A 163 0.24 8.32 5.60
C LYS A 163 -1.22 7.89 5.83
N TYR A 164 -1.51 6.60 5.72
CA TYR A 164 -2.85 6.04 5.81
C TYR A 164 -3.23 5.56 7.21
N LEU A 165 -2.25 5.43 8.13
CA LEU A 165 -2.48 4.94 9.50
C LEU A 165 -2.45 6.05 10.56
N THR A 166 -1.78 7.17 10.29
CA THR A 166 -1.78 8.35 11.19
C THR A 166 -2.75 9.44 10.74
N GLY A 167 -3.28 9.32 9.52
CA GLY A 167 -4.20 10.29 8.93
C GLY A 167 -5.66 9.99 9.23
N HIS A 168 -6.53 10.84 8.70
CA HIS A 168 -7.99 10.66 8.76
C HIS A 168 -8.49 9.69 7.68
N SER A 169 -8.00 8.46 7.70
CA SER A 169 -8.29 7.43 6.70
C SER A 169 -9.30 6.40 7.21
N ARG A 170 -9.89 5.65 6.27
CA ARG A 170 -10.61 4.42 6.56
C ARG A 170 -9.77 3.26 6.07
N MET A 171 -9.69 2.21 6.87
CA MET A 171 -9.02 0.97 6.50
C MET A 171 -10.05 -0.16 6.48
N ALA A 172 -9.94 -1.02 5.48
CA ALA A 172 -10.49 -2.36 5.51
C ALA A 172 -9.34 -3.34 5.29
N MET A 173 -9.33 -4.43 6.06
CA MET A 173 -8.41 -5.53 5.87
C MET A 173 -9.22 -6.74 5.42
N ILE A 174 -8.80 -7.35 4.31
CA ILE A 174 -9.35 -8.62 3.83
C ILE A 174 -8.31 -9.68 4.15
N VAL A 175 -8.73 -10.76 4.79
CA VAL A 175 -7.85 -11.88 5.13
C VAL A 175 -8.30 -13.14 4.42
N ASN A 176 -7.32 -13.87 3.87
CA ASN A 176 -7.52 -15.16 3.23
C ASN A 176 -7.00 -16.24 4.17
N ILE A 177 -7.81 -17.28 4.40
CA ILE A 177 -7.47 -18.42 5.24
C ILE A 177 -7.54 -19.70 4.39
N ASN A 178 -6.69 -20.68 4.73
CA ASN A 178 -6.72 -22.01 4.13
C ASN A 178 -7.06 -23.03 5.22
N PRO A 179 -8.20 -23.76 5.14
CA PRO A 179 -8.58 -24.75 6.14
C PRO A 179 -7.56 -25.90 6.26
N GLU A 180 -6.79 -26.18 5.20
CA GLU A 180 -5.74 -27.21 5.22
C GLU A 180 -4.46 -26.76 5.93
N SER A 181 -4.29 -25.46 6.15
CA SER A 181 -3.12 -24.87 6.83
C SER A 181 -3.55 -24.19 8.13
N LEU A 182 -4.02 -25.00 9.09
CA LEU A 182 -4.62 -24.51 10.33
C LEU A 182 -3.71 -23.55 11.13
N SER A 183 -2.41 -23.86 11.24
CA SER A 183 -1.43 -23.04 11.96
C SER A 183 -1.30 -21.62 11.39
N GLU A 184 -1.21 -21.51 10.06
CA GLU A 184 -1.12 -20.23 9.34
C GLU A 184 -2.45 -19.49 9.38
N SER A 185 -3.57 -20.19 9.18
CA SER A 185 -4.91 -19.61 9.29
C SER A 185 -5.17 -19.01 10.67
N VAL A 186 -4.76 -19.68 11.75
CA VAL A 186 -4.85 -19.14 13.12
C VAL A 186 -3.95 -17.90 13.28
N CYS A 187 -2.76 -17.89 12.69
CA CYS A 187 -1.87 -16.73 12.72
C CYS A 187 -2.52 -15.52 12.04
N THR A 188 -3.06 -15.72 10.84
CA THR A 188 -3.78 -14.71 10.05
C THR A 188 -4.99 -14.16 10.80
N LEU A 189 -5.81 -15.02 11.42
CA LEU A 189 -6.96 -14.59 12.21
C LEU A 189 -6.55 -13.79 13.45
N ARG A 190 -5.51 -14.22 14.17
CA ARG A 190 -4.98 -13.46 15.32
C ARG A 190 -4.46 -12.08 14.90
N PHE A 191 -3.80 -12.00 13.74
CA PHE A 191 -3.37 -10.73 13.17
C PHE A 191 -4.57 -9.84 12.84
N ALA A 192 -5.60 -10.38 12.19
CA ALA A 192 -6.83 -9.67 11.86
C ALA A 192 -7.53 -9.11 13.11
N THR A 193 -7.64 -9.91 14.18
CA THR A 193 -8.18 -9.46 15.47
C THR A 193 -7.38 -8.30 16.04
N LYS A 194 -6.05 -8.34 15.96
CA LYS A 194 -5.20 -7.24 16.43
C LYS A 194 -5.44 -5.95 15.65
N VAL A 195 -5.62 -6.06 14.33
CA VAL A 195 -5.92 -4.92 13.45
C VAL A 195 -7.31 -4.36 13.72
N SER A 196 -8.33 -5.22 13.93
CA SER A 196 -9.70 -4.77 14.16
C SER A 196 -9.89 -4.00 15.47
N GLU A 197 -9.00 -4.21 16.44
CA GLU A 197 -8.98 -3.48 17.71
C GLU A 197 -8.27 -2.11 17.62
N CYS A 198 -7.68 -1.77 16.47
CA CYS A 198 -7.02 -0.47 16.27
C CYS A 198 -8.03 0.64 15.97
N ASN A 199 -7.89 1.78 16.64
CA ASN A 199 -8.71 2.97 16.37
C ASN A 199 -7.90 4.02 15.60
N LEU A 200 -8.18 4.15 14.30
CA LEU A 200 -7.54 5.15 13.43
C LEU A 200 -8.22 6.54 13.49
N GLY A 201 -9.23 6.71 14.36
CA GLY A 201 -10.00 7.93 14.50
C GLY A 201 -11.02 8.14 13.36
N LYS A 202 -11.61 9.34 13.33
CA LYS A 202 -12.63 9.69 12.32
C LYS A 202 -11.97 10.18 11.04
N SER A 203 -12.46 9.68 9.90
CA SER A 203 -12.09 10.20 8.59
C SER A 203 -12.66 11.60 8.36
N LYS A 204 -11.88 12.48 7.70
CA LYS A 204 -12.24 13.87 7.41
C LYS A 204 -12.25 14.07 5.89
N LYS A 205 -13.21 14.87 5.43
CA LYS A 205 -13.25 15.31 4.03
C LYS A 205 -12.20 16.40 3.82
N ILE A 206 -11.37 16.25 2.79
CA ILE A 206 -10.41 17.27 2.38
C ILE A 206 -11.08 18.10 1.28
N ILE A 207 -11.50 19.32 1.63
CA ILE A 207 -12.15 20.26 0.73
C ILE A 207 -11.38 21.58 0.81
N LYS A 208 -10.95 22.10 -0.33
CA LYS A 208 -10.30 23.40 -0.46
C LYS A 208 -11.21 24.32 -1.27
N ILE A 209 -11.63 25.44 -0.69
CA ILE A 209 -12.46 26.45 -1.37
C ILE A 209 -11.55 27.38 -2.19
N ILE A 210 -11.87 27.53 -3.47
CA ILE A 210 -11.22 28.50 -4.36
C ILE A 210 -12.00 29.81 -4.21
N HIS A 211 -11.38 30.80 -3.57
CA HIS A 211 -11.95 32.15 -3.54
C HIS A 211 -11.65 32.79 -4.90
N LYS A 212 -12.67 33.30 -5.58
CA LYS A 212 -12.46 34.21 -6.71
C LYS A 212 -12.07 35.56 -6.14
N GLU A 213 -10.92 36.07 -6.55
CA GLU A 213 -10.59 37.50 -6.44
C GLU A 213 -11.58 38.35 -7.24
#